data_AF-A0A9N9FJQ3-F1
#
_entry.id   AF-A0A9N9FJQ3-F1
#
_cell.length_a   1.000
_cell.length_b   1.000
_cell.length_c   1.000
_cell.angle_alpha   90.00
_cell.angle_beta   90.00
_cell.angle_gamma   90.00
#
_symmetry.space_group_name_H-M   'P 1'
#
loop_
_entity.id
_entity.type
_entity.pdbx_description
1 polymer ?
#
loop_
_entity_poly.entity_id
_entity_poly.type
_entity_poly.pdbx_seq_one_letter_code
_entity_poly.pdbx_strand_id
1 'polypeptide(L)' 'AANAGNAMAQYNLGDMHLKGNLSSLSNSDLGIKYLKLAALNGHSKAVEVLKEKKININE' A
#
# COMPACT_ATOMS: atom_id res chain seq x y z
N ALA A 1 17.25 1.72 -11.59
CA ALA A 1 17.23 2.15 -10.17
C ALA A 1 16.08 3.14 -9.83
N ALA A 2 15.16 3.49 -10.74
CA ALA A 2 14.10 4.47 -10.47
C ALA A 2 12.82 3.90 -9.80
N ASN A 3 12.56 2.59 -9.93
CA ASN A 3 11.33 1.98 -9.42
C ASN A 3 11.29 1.84 -7.88
N ALA A 4 12.45 1.73 -7.22
CA ALA A 4 12.51 1.51 -5.77
C ALA A 4 12.04 2.73 -4.95
N GLY A 5 12.42 3.94 -5.39
CA GLY A 5 11.98 5.18 -4.73
C GLY A 5 10.48 5.43 -4.87
N ASN A 6 9.91 5.05 -6.02
CA ASN A 6 8.49 5.18 -6.30
C ASN A 6 7.66 4.18 -5.47
N ALA A 7 8.13 2.94 -5.35
CA ALA A 7 7.45 1.89 -4.60
C ALA A 7 7.43 2.16 -3.08
N MET A 8 8.52 2.72 -2.54
CA MET A 8 8.58 3.14 -1.14
C MET A 8 7.62 4.29 -0.83
N ALA A 9 7.52 5.30 -1.72
CA ALA A 9 6.57 6.40 -1.56
C ALA A 9 5.12 5.91 -1.61
N GLN A 10 4.80 5.00 -2.53
CA GLN A 10 3.48 4.36 -2.62
C GLN A 10 3.15 3.55 -1.36
N TYR A 11 4.12 2.79 -0.84
CA TYR A 11 3.94 2.07 0.42
C TYR A 11 3.63 3.03 1.58
N ASN A 12 4.42 4.10 1.74
CA ASN A 12 4.22 5.06 2.82
C ASN A 12 2.86 5.76 2.73
N LEU A 13 2.43 6.11 1.52
CA LEU A 13 1.11 6.71 1.29
C LEU A 13 -0.01 5.71 1.63
N GLY A 14 0.12 4.47 1.19
CA GLY A 14 -0.83 3.40 1.49
C GLY A 14 -0.93 3.10 2.99
N ASP A 15 0.22 3.02 3.66
CA ASP A 15 0.34 2.81 5.09
C ASP A 15 -0.25 3.98 5.89
N MET A 16 -0.04 5.23 5.46
CA MET A 16 -0.64 6.42 6.09
C MET A 16 -2.17 6.40 5.98
N HIS A 17 -2.72 6.01 4.83
CA HIS A 17 -4.16 5.88 4.64
C HIS A 17 -4.77 4.74 5.45
N LEU A 18 -4.02 3.66 5.72
CA LEU A 18 -4.49 2.51 6.50
C LEU A 18 -4.27 2.63 8.02
N LYS A 19 -3.21 3.31 8.45
CA LYS A 19 -2.89 3.57 9.86
C LYS A 19 -3.54 4.85 10.39
N GLY A 20 -4.12 5.66 9.51
CA GLY A 20 -4.85 6.85 9.87
C GLY A 20 -5.95 6.52 10.86
N ASN A 21 -5.69 6.79 12.14
CA ASN A 21 -6.63 6.72 13.27
C ASN A 21 -7.76 7.78 13.15
N LEU A 22 -8.02 8.26 11.93
CA LEU A 22 -8.95 9.31 11.57
C LEU A 22 -10.12 8.64 10.86
N SER A 23 -11.08 8.19 11.67
CA SER A 23 -12.35 7.55 11.30
C SER A 23 -13.25 8.34 10.32
N SER A 24 -12.74 9.41 9.73
CA SER A 24 -13.42 10.32 8.79
C SER A 24 -12.69 10.43 7.43
N LEU A 25 -11.42 9.99 7.34
CA LEU A 25 -10.61 9.98 6.10
C LEU A 25 -10.10 8.57 5.76
N SER A 26 -10.73 7.52 6.28
CA SER A 26 -10.40 6.14 5.98
C SER A 26 -10.86 5.77 4.57
N ASN A 27 -10.24 6.38 3.56
CA ASN A 27 -10.26 5.84 2.21
C ASN A 27 -9.34 4.61 2.20
N SER A 28 -9.74 3.58 2.95
CA SER A 28 -9.02 2.31 3.03
C SER A 28 -8.77 1.76 1.63
N ASP A 29 -9.71 1.98 0.70
CA ASP A 29 -9.55 1.65 -0.72
C ASP A 29 -8.38 2.37 -1.40
N LEU A 30 -8.17 3.66 -1.12
CA LEU A 30 -7.00 4.40 -1.61
C LEU A 30 -5.71 3.86 -0.99
N GLY A 31 -5.73 3.55 0.31
CA GLY A 31 -4.58 2.95 1.00
C GLY A 31 -4.19 1.60 0.39
N ILE A 32 -5.19 0.76 0.12
CA ILE A 32 -5.04 -0.53 -0.55
C ILE A 32 -4.51 -0.34 -1.97
N LYS A 33 -5.04 0.63 -2.73
CA LYS A 33 -4.59 0.93 -4.10
C LYS A 33 -3.10 1.29 -4.15
N TYR A 34 -2.63 2.13 -3.22
CA TYR A 34 -1.22 2.50 -3.17
C TYR A 34 -0.33 1.35 -2.72
N LEU A 35 -0.78 0.51 -1.78
CA LEU A 35 -0.05 -0.71 -1.41
C LEU A 35 0.02 -1.71 -2.57
N LYS A 36 -1.07 -1.90 -3.32
CA LYS A 36 -1.07 -2.75 -4.54
C LYS A 36 -0.05 -2.23 -5.55
N LEU A 37 -0.02 -0.92 -5.79
CA LEU A 37 0.92 -0.31 -6.72
C LEU A 37 2.38 -0.46 -6.25
N ALA A 38 2.65 -0.29 -4.95
CA ALA A 38 3.96 -0.54 -4.37
C ALA A 38 4.38 -2.00 -4.54
N ALA A 39 3.47 -2.93 -4.30
CA ALA A 39 3.71 -4.36 -4.47
C ALA A 39 3.99 -4.74 -5.94
N LEU A 40 3.23 -4.18 -6.89
CA LEU A 40 3.44 -4.35 -8.33
C LEU A 40 4.79 -3.79 -8.79
N ASN A 41 5.29 -2.73 -8.14
CA ASN A 41 6.63 -2.18 -8.38
C ASN A 41 7.76 -2.96 -7.67
N GLY A 42 7.47 -4.11 -7.06
CA GLY A 42 8.45 -4.98 -6.42
C GLY A 42 8.74 -4.67 -4.95
N HIS A 43 7.91 -3.88 -4.27
CA HIS A 43 8.09 -3.57 -2.85
C HIS A 43 7.62 -4.73 -1.96
N SER A 44 8.57 -5.53 -1.46
CA SER A 44 8.27 -6.75 -0.69
C SER A 44 7.45 -6.47 0.58
N LYS A 45 7.69 -5.34 1.25
CA LYS A 45 6.93 -4.97 2.46
C LYS A 45 5.47 -4.62 2.15
N ALA A 46 5.18 -4.11 0.96
CA ALA A 46 3.80 -3.86 0.55
C ALA A 46 3.05 -5.17 0.29
N VAL A 47 3.73 -6.14 -0.32
CA VAL A 47 3.22 -7.51 -0.52
C VAL A 47 2.88 -8.17 0.81
N GLU A 48 3.77 -8.05 1.81
CA GLU A 48 3.57 -8.61 3.15
C GLU A 48 2.34 -8.00 3.84
N VAL A 49 2.23 -6.67 3.85
CA VAL A 49 1.07 -5.97 4.44
C VAL A 49 -0.25 -6.35 3.75
N LEU A 50 -0.26 -6.50 2.42
CA LEU A 50 -1.45 -6.95 1.68
C LEU A 50 -1.81 -8.39 2.05
N LYS A 51 -0.82 -9.29 2.18
CA LYS A 51 -1.04 -10.68 2.62
C LYS A 51 -1.60 -10.76 4.04
N GLU A 52 -1.06 -9.99 4.98
CA GLU A 52 -1.57 -9.92 6.35
C GLU A 52 -3.02 -9.46 6.40
N LYS A 53 -3.37 -8.50 5.53
CA LYS A 53 -4.74 -7.99 5.39
C LYS A 53 -5.65 -8.87 4.53
N LYS A 54 -5.15 -10.00 4.01
CA LYS A 54 -5.86 -10.92 3.10
C LYS A 54 -6.39 -10.25 1.83
N ILE A 55 -5.64 -9.29 1.30
CA ILE A 55 -5.98 -8.53 0.09
C ILE A 55 -5.18 -9.09 -1.08
N ASN A 56 -5.86 -9.48 -2.16
CA ASN A 56 -5.19 -9.95 -3.35
C ASN A 56 -4.63 -8.76 -4.15
N ILE A 57 -3.41 -8.91 -4.64
CA ILE A 57 -2.70 -7.88 -5.41
C ILE A 57 -3.25 -7.80 -6.83
N ASN A 58 -3.85 -8.89 -7.31
CA ASN A 58 -4.27 -9.11 -8.70
C ASN A 58 -5.79 -9.01 -8.93
N GLU A 59 -6.55 -8.55 -7.94
CA GLU A 59 -7.99 -8.24 -8.07
C GLU A 59 -8.23 -6.81 -8.54
#